data_AF-A0A522JPF7-F1
#
_entry.id   AF-A0A522JPF7-F1
#
_cell.length_a   1.000
_cell.length_b   1.000
_cell.length_c   1.000
_cell.angle_alpha   90.00
_cell.angle_beta   90.00
_cell.angle_gamma   90.00
#
_symmetry.space_group_name_H-M   'P 1'
#
loop_
_entity.id
_entity.type
_entity.pdbx_description
1 polymer ?
#
loop_
_entity_poly.entity_id
_entity_poly.type
_entity_poly.pdbx_seq_one_letter_code
_entity_poly.pdbx_strand_id
1 'polypeptide(L)'
;MSDAGSALTARYPLTRELVETCLTRARDPLPAEVSEIARHSLLDWLGTLTSGWSDPSVTMLEAEIRAEDAAPRAMLLGSGVRTSVRNAALVNGMLGPREME
;
A
#
# COMPACT_ATOMS: atom_id res chain seq x y z
N MET A 1 25.41 -22.99 1.95
CA MET A 1 24.34 -22.03 1.56
C MET A 1 24.85 -20.63 1.19
N SER A 2 26.17 -20.37 1.09
CA SER A 2 26.70 -19.02 0.81
C SER A 2 26.88 -18.69 -0.69
N ASP A 3 27.01 -19.70 -1.54
CA ASP A 3 27.46 -19.53 -2.93
C ASP A 3 26.34 -19.05 -3.88
N ALA A 4 25.13 -19.60 -3.73
CA ALA A 4 23.96 -19.22 -4.53
C ALA A 4 23.51 -17.76 -4.30
N GLY A 5 23.68 -17.22 -3.08
CA GLY A 5 23.33 -15.84 -2.76
C GLY A 5 24.26 -14.82 -3.41
N SER A 6 25.54 -15.16 -3.56
CA SER A 6 26.55 -14.37 -4.27
C SER A 6 26.28 -14.35 -5.78
N ALA A 7 25.94 -15.51 -6.37
CA ALA A 7 25.60 -15.61 -7.79
C ALA A 7 24.29 -14.86 -8.15
N LEU A 8 23.27 -14.90 -7.28
CA LEU A 8 22.01 -14.18 -7.51
C LEU A 8 22.18 -12.66 -7.41
N THR A 9 23.05 -12.23 -6.50
CA THR A 9 23.45 -10.83 -6.33
C THR A 9 24.12 -10.28 -7.59
N ALA A 10 25.05 -11.04 -8.18
CA ALA A 10 25.70 -10.67 -9.43
C ALA A 10 24.72 -10.60 -10.61
N ARG A 11 23.63 -11.37 -10.56
CA ARG A 11 22.60 -11.44 -11.61
C ARG A 11 21.61 -10.27 -11.58
N TYR A 12 21.35 -9.69 -10.41
CA TYR A 12 20.40 -8.57 -10.23
C TYR A 12 21.00 -7.46 -9.37
N PRO A 13 22.09 -6.81 -9.84
CA PRO A 13 22.80 -5.82 -9.04
C PRO A 13 21.90 -4.64 -8.64
N LEU A 14 21.01 -4.20 -9.53
CA LEU A 14 20.08 -3.11 -9.26
C LEU A 14 19.02 -3.46 -8.21
N THR A 15 18.42 -4.66 -8.28
CA THR A 15 17.45 -5.12 -7.28
C THR A 15 18.10 -5.19 -5.90
N ARG A 16 19.36 -5.64 -5.85
CA ARG A 16 20.11 -5.68 -4.59
C ARG A 16 20.37 -4.28 -4.05
N GLU A 17 20.85 -3.35 -4.89
CA GLU A 17 21.11 -1.96 -4.49
C GLU A 17 19.83 -1.30 -3.93
N LEU A 18 18.69 -1.53 -4.58
CA LEU A 18 17.40 -1.03 -4.10
C LEU A 18 17.04 -1.58 -2.71
N VAL A 19 17.19 -2.90 -2.51
CA VAL A 19 16.92 -3.55 -1.22
C VAL A 19 17.85 -3.00 -0.14
N GLU A 20 19.16 -2.93 -0.39
CA GLU A 20 20.14 -2.41 0.56
C GLU A 20 19.86 -0.95 0.92
N THR A 21 19.52 -0.13 -0.07
CA THR A 21 19.16 1.27 0.13
C THR A 21 17.90 1.41 0.98
N CYS A 22 16.83 0.67 0.67
CA CYS A 22 15.57 0.70 1.43
C CYS A 22 15.76 0.24 2.87
N LEU A 23 16.46 -0.87 3.08
CA LEU A 23 16.71 -1.42 4.42
C LEU A 23 17.61 -0.50 5.27
N THR A 24 18.59 0.15 4.65
CA THR A 24 19.46 1.11 5.36
C THR A 24 18.63 2.30 5.83
N ARG A 25 17.81 2.89 4.94
CA ARG A 25 16.96 4.04 5.29
C ARG A 25 15.85 3.72 6.29
N ALA A 26 15.33 2.49 6.29
CA ALA A 26 14.28 2.08 7.21
C ALA A 26 14.74 1.91 8.67
N ARG A 27 16.06 1.81 8.92
CA ARG A 27 16.62 1.64 10.27
C ARG A 27 16.75 2.96 11.03
N ASP A 28 16.83 4.06 10.31
CA ASP A 28 17.03 5.39 10.87
C ASP A 28 15.74 6.21 10.79
N PRO A 29 15.50 7.14 11.73
CA PRO A 29 14.42 8.10 11.60
C PRO A 29 14.55 8.89 10.30
N LEU A 30 13.43 9.08 9.60
CA LEU A 30 13.41 9.92 8.41
C LEU A 30 13.75 11.38 8.81
N PRO A 31 14.45 12.13 7.95
CA PRO A 31 14.63 13.57 8.14
C PRO A 31 13.29 14.27 8.38
N ALA A 32 13.29 15.33 9.20
CA ALA A 32 12.06 16.01 9.61
C ALA A 32 11.22 16.50 8.41
N GLU A 33 11.88 17.07 7.40
CA GLU A 33 11.25 17.52 6.15
C GLU A 33 10.59 16.38 5.38
N VAL A 34 11.25 15.22 5.27
CA VAL A 34 10.69 14.03 4.61
C VAL A 34 9.47 13.51 5.36
N SER A 35 9.54 13.49 6.70
CA SER A 35 8.42 13.09 7.55
C SER A 35 7.21 14.03 7.38
N GLU A 36 7.47 15.32 7.19
CA GLU A 36 6.43 16.32 6.98
C GLU A 36 5.75 16.16 5.63
N ILE A 37 6.54 15.97 4.57
CA ILE A 37 6.01 15.66 3.23
C ILE A 37 5.18 14.38 3.28
N ALA A 38 5.68 13.32 3.91
CA ALA A 38 4.95 12.06 4.04
C ALA A 38 3.62 12.21 4.78
N ARG A 39 3.56 13.03 5.84
CA ARG A 39 2.30 13.36 6.52
C ARG A 39 1.32 14.07 5.60
N HIS A 40 1.78 15.08 4.86
CA HIS A 40 0.93 15.79 3.90
C HIS A 40 0.43 14.86 2.79
N SER A 41 1.30 14.01 2.23
CA SER A 41 0.89 13.02 1.22
C SER A 41 -0.15 12.04 1.74
N LEU A 42 0.00 11.57 2.98
CA LEU A 42 -1.00 10.70 3.62
C LEU A 42 -2.32 11.43 3.85
N LEU A 43 -2.28 12.69 4.31
CA LEU A 43 -3.48 13.50 4.53
C LEU A 43 -4.21 13.82 3.22
N ASP A 44 -3.48 14.16 2.17
CA ASP A 44 -4.01 14.39 0.83
C ASP A 44 -4.73 13.14 0.30
N TRP A 45 -4.06 11.99 0.37
CA TRP A 45 -4.67 10.71 -0.01
C TRP A 45 -5.90 10.37 0.83
N LEU A 46 -5.84 10.55 2.17
CA LEU A 46 -7.00 10.36 3.04
C LEU A 46 -8.18 11.27 2.66
N GLY A 47 -7.90 12.47 2.15
CA GLY A 47 -8.91 13.38 1.60
C GLY A 47 -9.67 12.79 0.41
N THR A 48 -8.98 12.03 -0.46
CA THR A 48 -9.58 11.43 -1.66
C THR A 48 -10.45 10.20 -1.39
N LEU A 49 -10.42 9.64 -0.18
CA LEU A 49 -11.20 8.44 0.16
C LEU A 49 -12.71 8.62 -0.12
N THR A 50 -13.24 9.80 0.19
CA THR A 50 -14.68 10.08 0.01
C THR A 50 -15.11 10.04 -1.45
N SER A 51 -14.29 10.59 -2.36
CA SER A 51 -14.53 10.47 -3.81
C SER A 51 -14.26 9.07 -4.32
N GLY A 52 -13.29 8.35 -3.75
CA GLY A 52 -12.94 6.99 -4.17
C GLY A 52 -14.08 5.98 -3.98
N TRP A 53 -14.87 6.12 -2.91
CA TRP A 53 -16.04 5.26 -2.69
C TRP A 53 -17.17 5.43 -3.70
N SER A 54 -17.18 6.53 -4.46
CA SER A 54 -18.14 6.74 -5.56
C SER A 54 -17.75 5.99 -6.84
N ASP A 55 -16.57 5.36 -6.89
CA ASP A 55 -16.11 4.60 -8.04
C ASP A 55 -16.85 3.24 -8.15
N PRO A 56 -17.48 2.93 -9.29
CA PRO A 56 -18.16 1.65 -9.49
C PRO A 56 -17.25 0.43 -9.30
N SER A 57 -15.97 0.52 -9.69
CA SER A 57 -15.01 -0.58 -9.56
C SER A 57 -14.71 -0.89 -8.09
N VAL A 58 -14.61 0.14 -7.24
CA VAL A 58 -14.45 0.00 -5.79
C VAL A 58 -15.68 -0.66 -5.19
N THR A 59 -16.88 -0.27 -5.63
CA THR A 59 -18.14 -0.86 -5.17
C THR A 59 -18.25 -2.35 -5.55
N MET A 60 -17.90 -2.70 -6.78
CA MET A 60 -17.90 -4.10 -7.25
C MET A 60 -16.93 -4.96 -6.45
N LEU A 61 -15.72 -4.44 -6.19
CA LEU A 61 -14.71 -5.16 -5.42
C LEU A 61 -15.12 -5.30 -3.94
N GLU A 62 -15.73 -4.28 -3.34
CA GLU A 62 -16.26 -4.37 -1.98
C GLU A 62 -17.32 -5.47 -1.85
N ALA A 63 -18.20 -5.61 -2.86
CA ALA A 63 -19.22 -6.66 -2.88
C ALA A 63 -18.60 -8.07 -2.88
N GLU A 64 -17.55 -8.29 -3.69
CA GLU A 64 -16.81 -9.55 -3.72
C GLU A 64 -16.14 -9.84 -2.38
N ILE A 65 -15.45 -8.85 -1.81
CA ILE A 65 -14.75 -8.98 -0.52
C ILE A 65 -15.72 -9.24 0.64
N ARG A 66 -16.95 -8.72 0.59
CA ARG A 66 -17.98 -9.02 1.59
C ARG A 66 -18.49 -10.46 1.48
N ALA A 67 -18.45 -11.07 0.29
CA ALA A 67 -18.80 -12.47 0.11
C ALA A 67 -17.69 -13.40 0.64
N GLU A 68 -16.45 -12.93 0.68
CA GLU A 68 -15.35 -13.62 1.34
C GLU A 68 -15.48 -13.52 2.88
N ASP A 69 -15.67 -14.66 3.57
CA ASP A 69 -15.68 -14.73 5.04
C ASP A 69 -14.24 -14.68 5.62
N ALA A 70 -13.51 -13.63 5.25
CA ALA A 70 -12.12 -13.47 5.62
C ALA A 70 -11.96 -12.94 7.05
N ALA A 71 -10.90 -13.39 7.74
CA ALA A 71 -10.61 -12.94 9.10
C ALA A 71 -10.46 -11.39 9.17
N PRO A 72 -11.14 -10.70 10.12
CA PRO A 72 -11.29 -9.23 10.13
C PRO A 72 -10.06 -8.48 10.69
N ARG A 73 -8.90 -8.69 10.05
CA ARG A 73 -7.58 -8.22 10.49
C ARG A 73 -7.26 -6.77 10.12
N ALA A 74 -7.88 -6.24 9.07
CA ALA A 74 -7.68 -4.87 8.58
C ALA A 74 -9.01 -4.24 8.14
N MET A 75 -9.05 -2.92 7.98
CA MET A 75 -10.26 -2.15 7.69
C MET A 75 -10.24 -1.58 6.27
N LEU A 76 -11.40 -1.55 5.62
CA LEU A 76 -11.67 -0.73 4.45
C LEU A 76 -11.93 0.71 4.93
N LEU A 77 -11.02 1.63 4.60
CA LEU A 77 -11.07 2.99 5.14
C LEU A 77 -12.31 3.73 4.66
N GLY A 78 -13.13 4.23 5.58
CA GLY A 78 -14.35 4.98 5.26
C GLY A 78 -15.64 4.15 5.16
N SER A 79 -15.59 2.81 5.17
CA SER A 79 -16.82 1.97 5.14
C SER A 79 -17.09 1.19 6.44
N GLY A 80 -16.15 1.15 7.38
CA GLY A 80 -16.27 0.41 8.65
C GLY A 80 -16.18 -1.11 8.52
N VAL A 81 -16.12 -1.65 7.30
CA VAL A 81 -15.94 -3.06 7.01
C VAL A 81 -14.53 -3.50 7.39
N ARG A 82 -14.40 -4.70 7.96
CA ARG A 82 -13.11 -5.34 8.26
C ARG A 82 -12.99 -6.66 7.52
N THR A 83 -11.79 -6.96 7.01
CA THR A 83 -11.48 -8.14 6.19
C THR A 83 -9.99 -8.51 6.34
N SER A 84 -9.47 -9.36 5.45
CA SER A 84 -8.05 -9.73 5.42
C SER A 84 -7.15 -8.51 5.14
N VAL A 85 -5.88 -8.61 5.52
CA VAL A 85 -4.87 -7.56 5.25
C VAL A 85 -4.73 -7.30 3.75
N ARG A 86 -4.79 -8.35 2.93
CA ARG A 86 -4.65 -8.26 1.46
C ARG A 86 -5.83 -7.52 0.84
N ASN A 87 -7.05 -7.88 1.23
CA ASN A 87 -8.28 -7.28 0.70
C ASN A 87 -8.40 -5.81 1.09
N ALA A 88 -8.07 -5.49 2.35
CA ALA A 88 -8.03 -4.11 2.80
C ALA A 88 -6.98 -3.29 2.05
N ALA A 89 -5.77 -3.82 1.84
CA ALA A 89 -4.73 -3.13 1.08
C ALA A 89 -5.15 -2.88 -0.39
N LEU A 90 -5.80 -3.86 -1.02
CA LEU A 90 -6.28 -3.74 -2.39
C LEU A 90 -7.34 -2.64 -2.53
N VAL A 91 -8.42 -2.69 -1.73
CA VAL A 91 -9.49 -1.70 -1.79
C VAL A 91 -8.98 -0.32 -1.41
N ASN A 92 -8.25 -0.20 -0.29
CA ASN A 92 -7.71 1.08 0.13
C ASN A 92 -6.79 1.68 -0.94
N GLY A 93 -5.96 0.87 -1.61
CA GLY A 93 -5.12 1.33 -2.71
C GLY A 93 -5.89 1.83 -3.94
N MET A 94 -7.14 1.40 -4.13
CA MET A 94 -8.02 1.88 -5.20
C MET A 94 -8.80 3.16 -4.83
N LEU A 95 -8.84 3.53 -3.55
CA LEU A 95 -9.45 4.78 -3.08
C LEU A 95 -8.50 5.94 -3.40
N GLY A 96 -8.39 6.29 -4.67
CA GLY A 96 -7.60 7.41 -5.18
C GLY A 96 -8.45 8.43 -5.94
N PRO A 97 -7.82 9.51 -6.45
CA PRO A 97 -8.49 10.44 -7.35
C PRO A 97 -8.99 9.70 -8.59
N ARG A 98 -10.21 9.98 -9.03
CA ARG A 98 -10.70 9.49 -10.32
C ARG A 98 -9.90 10.12 -11.45
N GLU A 99 -9.59 9.33 -12.49
CA GLU A 99 -9.22 9.90 -13.78
C GLU A 99 -10.41 10.74 -14.26
N MET A 100 -10.20 12.04 -14.42
CA MET A 100 -11.21 12.93 -14.99
C MET A 100 -11.21 12.72 -16.50
N GLU A 101 -12.29 12.14 -17.02
CA GLU A 101 -12.65 12.18 -18.44
C GLU A 101 -13.37 13.49 -18.77
#